data_AF-A0A1F8LV13-F1
#
_entry.id   AF-A0A1F8LV13-F1
#
_cell.length_a   1.000
_cell.length_b   1.000
_cell.length_c   1.000
_cell.angle_alpha   90.00
_cell.angle_beta   90.00
_cell.angle_gamma   90.00
#
_symmetry.space_group_name_H-M   'P 1'
#
loop_
_entity.id
_entity.type
_entity.pdbx_description
1 polymer ?
#
loop_
_entity_poly.entity_id
_entity_poly.type
_entity_poly.pdbx_seq_one_letter_code
_entity_poly.pdbx_strand_id
1 'polypeptide(L)'
;MSLHLMIGLIGLLYIVVFGGMALFRRESLSIRFAVESVCLTSIAVILVWLTPIQIHPVWFLLLLYVITLRVRILVDLANVFARRGNYIQAEKIYHLASHLWPDQTSDLIIKVNHAILLLQKNQLNESISMFTEVLSQANQGYLGVKYEAAAHFNLGVAYLRNNNNSMATVEFNSVLDTWPASLYARRAEETLKRQRTKATTHDDNKPAE
;
A
#
# COMPACT_ATOMS: atom_id res chain seq x y z
N MET A 1 16.93 35.33 6.32
CA MET A 1 15.59 35.00 5.75
C MET A 1 14.57 35.10 6.87
N SER A 2 13.41 35.73 6.68
CA SER A 2 12.40 35.81 7.75
C SER A 2 11.81 34.42 8.04
N LEU A 3 11.53 34.13 9.31
CA LEU A 3 11.09 32.80 9.76
C LEU A 3 9.82 32.32 9.02
N HIS A 4 8.86 33.22 8.78
CA HIS A 4 7.63 32.92 8.03
C HIS A 4 7.90 32.53 6.57
N LEU A 5 8.85 33.19 5.89
CA LEU A 5 9.25 32.81 4.52
C LEU A 5 9.92 31.43 4.50
N MET A 6 10.71 31.11 5.54
CA MET A 6 11.34 29.80 5.67
C MET A 6 10.32 28.67 5.84
N ILE A 7 9.33 28.87 6.71
CA ILE A 7 8.24 27.88 6.92
C ILE A 7 7.44 27.69 5.63
N GLY A 8 7.09 28.79 4.94
CA GLY A 8 6.38 28.72 3.66
C GLY A 8 7.18 27.96 2.58
N LEU A 9 8.47 28.25 2.46
CA LEU A 9 9.36 27.56 1.52
C LEU A 9 9.46 26.06 1.82
N ILE A 10 9.58 25.69 3.10
CA ILE A 10 9.66 24.29 3.52
C ILE A 10 8.35 23.55 3.21
N GLY A 11 7.20 24.16 3.48
CA GLY A 11 5.90 23.57 3.15
C GLY A 11 5.71 23.38 1.65
N LEU A 12 6.13 24.36 0.84
CA LEU A 12 6.09 24.25 -0.62
C LEU A 12 7.02 23.14 -1.14
N LEU A 13 8.26 23.09 -0.65
CA LEU A 13 9.21 22.04 -1.00
C LEU A 13 8.67 20.66 -0.61
N TYR A 14 8.05 20.55 0.58
CA TYR A 14 7.41 19.32 1.04
C TYR A 14 6.34 18.84 0.06
N ILE A 15 5.42 19.72 -0.34
CA ILE A 15 4.36 19.38 -1.29
C ILE A 15 4.93 18.92 -2.64
N VAL A 16 5.93 19.62 -3.17
CA VAL A 16 6.54 19.28 -4.47
C VAL A 16 7.26 17.93 -4.40
N VAL A 17 8.06 17.69 -3.36
CA VAL A 17 8.82 16.45 -3.22
C VAL A 17 7.89 15.26 -3.00
N PHE A 18 6.95 15.33 -2.05
CA PHE A 18 6.06 14.22 -1.74
C PHE A 18 4.96 14.02 -2.79
N GLY A 19 4.43 15.10 -3.36
CA GLY A 19 3.51 15.04 -4.50
C GLY A 19 4.19 14.46 -5.74
N GLY A 20 5.43 14.90 -6.04
CA GLY A 20 6.23 14.36 -7.14
C GLY A 20 6.55 12.88 -6.98
N MET A 21 6.83 12.42 -5.76
CA MET A 21 7.03 10.99 -5.46
C MET A 21 5.79 10.13 -5.71
N ALA A 22 4.56 10.68 -5.68
CA ALA A 22 3.37 9.93 -6.06
C ALA A 22 3.36 9.61 -7.55
N LEU A 23 3.76 10.57 -8.40
CA LEU A 23 3.87 10.39 -9.85
C LEU A 23 4.89 9.29 -10.21
N PHE A 24 6.06 9.29 -9.57
CA PHE A 24 7.06 8.23 -9.78
C PHE A 24 6.57 6.84 -9.38
N ARG A 25 5.66 6.76 -8.41
CA ARG A 25 5.08 5.49 -7.94
C ARG A 25 3.84 5.06 -8.75
N ARG A 26 3.46 5.83 -9.77
CA ARG A 26 2.19 5.68 -10.51
C ARG A 26 0.99 5.65 -9.56
N GLU A 27 1.08 6.39 -8.47
CA GLU A 27 -0.04 6.65 -7.57
C GLU A 27 -0.75 7.92 -8.05
N SER A 28 -2.08 7.95 -7.97
CA SER A 28 -2.83 9.18 -8.18
C SER A 28 -2.40 10.26 -7.19
N LEU A 29 -2.31 11.51 -7.65
CA LEU A 29 -2.08 12.65 -6.78
C LEU A 29 -3.23 12.77 -5.77
N SER A 30 -2.90 12.66 -4.50
CA SER A 30 -3.87 12.84 -3.44
C SER A 30 -4.20 14.33 -3.29
N ILE A 31 -5.39 14.71 -3.78
CA ILE A 31 -5.94 16.07 -3.60
C ILE A 31 -5.99 16.40 -2.11
N ARG A 32 -6.35 15.41 -1.28
CA ARG A 32 -6.39 15.56 0.16
C ARG A 32 -5.02 15.90 0.74
N PHE A 33 -3.98 15.15 0.38
CA PHE A 33 -2.62 15.44 0.81
C PHE A 33 -2.20 16.87 0.46
N ALA A 34 -2.50 17.31 -0.77
CA ALA A 34 -2.19 18.66 -1.23
C ALA A 34 -2.93 19.72 -0.39
N VAL A 35 -4.25 19.55 -0.20
CA VAL A 35 -5.09 20.47 0.58
C VAL A 35 -4.65 20.52 2.04
N GLU A 36 -4.46 19.38 2.71
CA GLU A 36 -4.00 19.32 4.10
C GLU A 36 -2.63 20.01 4.24
N SER A 37 -1.70 19.75 3.33
CA SER A 37 -0.36 20.34 3.37
C SER A 37 -0.38 21.85 3.16
N VAL A 38 -1.17 22.35 2.20
CA VAL A 38 -1.33 23.78 1.93
C VAL A 38 -2.00 24.48 3.12
N CYS A 39 -3.09 23.92 3.64
CA CYS A 39 -3.80 24.49 4.79
C CYS A 39 -2.91 24.57 6.03
N LEU A 40 -2.22 23.49 6.39
CA LEU A 40 -1.31 23.47 7.54
C LEU A 40 -0.15 24.46 7.38
N THR A 41 0.43 24.54 6.18
CA THR A 41 1.50 25.50 5.88
C THR A 41 1.00 26.93 6.00
N SER A 42 -0.15 27.25 5.41
CA SER A 42 -0.76 28.59 5.49
C SER A 42 -1.06 28.99 6.93
N ILE A 43 -1.64 28.08 7.73
CA ILE A 43 -1.91 28.33 9.16
C ILE A 43 -0.61 28.60 9.92
N ALA A 44 0.43 27.80 9.70
CA ALA A 44 1.72 27.98 10.38
C ALA A 44 2.39 29.32 10.00
N VAL A 45 2.34 29.70 8.72
CA VAL A 45 2.88 30.98 8.24
C VAL A 45 2.12 32.15 8.87
N ILE A 46 0.77 32.10 8.87
CA ILE A 46 -0.07 33.13 9.48
C ILE A 46 0.20 33.23 10.99
N LEU A 47 0.32 32.11 11.68
CA LEU A 47 0.60 32.08 13.13
C LEU A 47 1.94 32.73 13.45
N VAL A 48 3.00 32.39 12.72
CA VAL A 48 4.34 32.99 12.92
C VAL A 48 4.39 34.46 12.49
N TRP A 49 3.53 34.88 11.57
CA TRP A 49 3.43 36.28 11.17
C TRP A 49 2.67 37.13 12.19
N LEU A 50 1.57 36.62 12.75
CA LEU A 50 0.72 37.34 13.71
C LEU A 50 1.22 37.26 15.16
N THR A 51 1.96 36.22 15.52
CA THR A 51 2.39 35.99 16.91
C THR A 51 3.92 35.98 17.01
N PRO A 52 4.49 36.31 18.19
CA PRO A 52 5.93 36.21 18.41
C PRO A 52 6.43 34.76 18.60
N ILE A 53 5.58 33.76 18.33
CA ILE A 53 5.92 32.34 18.52
C ILE A 53 6.95 31.93 17.47
N GLN A 54 8.09 31.42 17.94
CA GLN A 54 9.14 30.87 17.08
C GLN A 54 8.92 29.39 16.86
N ILE A 55 8.22 29.03 15.79
CA ILE A 55 8.10 27.63 15.38
C ILE A 55 9.42 27.19 14.75
N HIS A 56 10.08 26.21 15.36
CA HIS A 56 11.29 25.64 14.78
C HIS A 56 10.95 24.91 13.46
N PRO A 57 11.70 25.12 12.37
CA PRO A 57 11.39 24.54 11.06
C PRO A 57 11.30 23.01 11.06
N VAL A 58 12.16 22.35 11.84
CA VAL A 58 12.17 20.88 11.96
C VAL A 58 10.90 20.38 12.63
N TRP A 59 10.40 21.06 13.67
CA TRP A 59 9.17 20.69 14.35
C TRP A 59 7.96 20.89 13.45
N PHE A 60 7.94 21.99 12.69
CA PHE A 60 6.92 22.22 11.66
C PHE A 60 6.91 21.09 10.63
N LEU A 61 8.07 20.72 10.07
CA LEU A 61 8.18 19.65 9.08
C LEU A 61 7.73 18.30 9.66
N LEU A 62 8.12 17.98 10.90
CA LEU A 62 7.71 16.74 11.58
C LEU A 62 6.20 16.70 11.78
N LEU A 63 5.60 17.80 12.24
CA LEU A 63 4.15 17.90 12.43
C LEU A 63 3.41 17.77 11.09
N LEU A 64 3.88 18.45 10.05
CA LEU A 64 3.34 18.35 8.70
C LEU A 64 3.41 16.90 8.19
N TYR A 65 4.55 16.25 8.36
CA TYR A 65 4.77 14.86 7.97
C TYR A 65 3.83 13.90 8.70
N VAL A 66 3.76 13.97 10.03
CA VAL A 66 2.92 13.07 10.84
C VAL A 66 1.44 13.24 10.50
N ILE A 67 0.96 14.47 10.34
CA ILE A 67 -0.46 14.71 10.06
C ILE A 67 -0.83 14.21 8.66
N THR A 68 -0.04 14.57 7.64
CA THR A 68 -0.37 14.26 6.24
C THR A 68 -0.13 12.79 5.89
N LEU A 69 0.78 12.10 6.61
CA LEU A 69 1.07 10.67 6.41
C LEU A 69 0.52 9.77 7.51
N ARG A 70 -0.37 10.27 8.39
CA ARG A 70 -0.92 9.55 9.54
C ARG A 70 -1.37 8.13 9.21
N VAL A 71 -2.05 7.96 8.06
CA VAL A 71 -2.57 6.66 7.63
C VAL A 71 -1.45 5.70 7.25
N ARG A 72 -0.46 6.18 6.48
CA ARG A 72 0.69 5.36 6.06
C ARG A 72 1.51 4.89 7.25
N ILE A 73 1.74 5.79 8.22
CA ILE A 73 2.46 5.47 9.46
C ILE A 73 1.73 4.36 10.24
N LEU A 74 0.40 4.43 10.35
CA LEU A 74 -0.39 3.40 11.01
C LEU A 74 -0.39 2.07 10.27
N VAL A 75 -0.46 2.08 8.94
CA VAL A 75 -0.32 0.86 8.11
C VAL A 75 1.03 0.21 8.33
N ASP A 76 2.11 0.98 8.34
CA ASP A 76 3.46 0.46 8.61
C ASP A 76 3.58 -0.12 10.02
N LEU A 77 2.96 0.55 11.01
CA LEU A 77 2.89 0.05 12.39
C LEU A 77 2.11 -1.27 12.47
N ALA A 78 0.94 -1.35 11.83
CA ALA A 78 0.14 -2.58 11.77
C ALA A 78 0.93 -3.73 11.13
N ASN A 79 1.68 -3.45 10.05
CA ASN A 79 2.56 -4.41 9.39
C ASN A 79 3.69 -4.91 10.30
N VAL A 80 4.22 -4.07 11.19
CA VAL A 80 5.19 -4.50 12.21
C VAL A 80 4.55 -5.47 13.20
N PHE A 81 3.34 -5.18 13.69
CA PHE A 81 2.62 -6.09 14.58
C PHE A 81 2.25 -7.42 13.91
N ALA A 82 1.77 -7.37 12.66
CA ALA A 82 1.44 -8.56 11.88
C ALA A 82 2.66 -9.47 11.69
N ARG A 83 3.83 -8.91 11.35
CA ARG A 83 5.10 -9.67 11.21
C ARG A 83 5.57 -10.30 12.51
N ARG A 84 5.17 -9.76 13.67
CA ARG A 84 5.45 -10.35 14.99
C ARG A 84 4.41 -11.39 15.42
N GLY A 85 3.43 -11.71 14.57
CA GLY A 85 2.34 -12.63 14.87
C GLY A 85 1.23 -12.02 15.74
N ASN A 86 1.29 -10.73 16.07
CA ASN A 86 0.28 -10.07 16.89
C ASN A 86 -0.86 -9.55 16.00
N TYR A 87 -1.66 -10.49 15.50
CA TYR A 87 -2.71 -10.20 14.53
C TYR A 87 -3.85 -9.34 15.08
N ILE A 88 -4.20 -9.50 16.36
CA ILE A 88 -5.27 -8.72 17.01
C ILE A 88 -4.89 -7.23 17.06
N GLN A 89 -3.64 -6.90 17.43
CA GLN A 89 -3.19 -5.51 17.46
C GLN A 89 -3.07 -4.94 16.05
N ALA A 90 -2.56 -5.71 15.08
CA ALA A 90 -2.49 -5.28 13.69
C ALA A 90 -3.88 -4.92 13.14
N GLU A 91 -4.88 -5.77 13.38
CA GLU A 91 -6.27 -5.56 12.95
C GLU A 91 -6.88 -4.29 13.55
N LYS A 92 -6.68 -4.05 14.86
CA LYS A 92 -7.11 -2.80 15.52
C LYS A 92 -6.47 -1.56 14.91
N ILE A 93 -5.18 -1.63 14.54
CA ILE A 93 -4.47 -0.50 13.94
C ILE A 93 -4.95 -0.26 12.51
N TYR A 94 -5.22 -1.30 11.72
CA TYR A 94 -5.84 -1.14 10.40
C TYR A 94 -7.22 -0.49 10.49
N HIS A 95 -8.03 -0.92 11.45
CA HIS A 95 -9.33 -0.31 11.71
C HIS A 95 -9.20 1.17 12.13
N LEU A 96 -8.22 1.52 12.96
CA LEU A 96 -7.94 2.91 13.29
C LEU A 96 -7.53 3.71 12.04
N ALA A 97 -6.67 3.15 11.20
CA ALA A 97 -6.20 3.78 9.98
C ALA A 97 -7.35 4.08 8.99
N SER A 98 -8.31 3.16 8.85
CA SER A 98 -9.50 3.36 7.99
C SER A 98 -10.44 4.45 8.53
N HIS A 99 -10.46 4.68 9.85
CA HIS A 99 -11.29 5.71 10.47
C HIS A 99 -10.63 7.10 10.50
N LEU A 100 -9.33 7.21 10.15
CA LEU A 100 -8.62 8.50 10.09
C LEU A 100 -8.77 9.22 8.75
N TRP A 101 -9.88 8.92 8.07
CA TRP A 101 -10.26 9.42 6.77
C TRP A 101 -9.09 9.29 5.79
N PRO A 102 -8.79 8.08 5.30
CA PRO A 102 -7.83 7.89 4.23
C PRO A 102 -8.31 8.58 2.95
N ASP A 103 -7.37 8.91 2.07
CA ASP A 103 -7.69 9.12 0.66
C ASP A 103 -7.90 7.77 -0.05
N GLN A 104 -8.36 7.80 -1.29
CA GLN A 104 -8.68 6.57 -2.04
C GLN A 104 -7.47 5.64 -2.19
N THR A 105 -6.29 6.18 -2.47
CA THR A 105 -5.05 5.38 -2.54
C THR A 105 -4.71 4.75 -1.20
N SER A 106 -4.77 5.49 -0.09
CA SER A 106 -4.44 4.95 1.23
C SER A 106 -5.49 3.94 1.71
N ASP A 107 -6.76 4.11 1.33
CA ASP A 107 -7.81 3.14 1.62
C ASP A 107 -7.51 1.79 0.95
N LEU A 108 -7.16 1.80 -0.35
CA LEU A 108 -6.74 0.59 -1.04
C LEU A 108 -5.47 -0.02 -0.43
N ILE A 109 -4.50 0.80 -0.03
CA ILE A 109 -3.30 0.32 0.68
C ILE A 109 -3.68 -0.37 2.00
N ILE A 110 -4.59 0.21 2.80
CA ILE A 110 -5.08 -0.43 4.03
C ILE A 110 -5.71 -1.78 3.69
N LYS A 111 -6.60 -1.83 2.70
CA LYS A 111 -7.29 -3.06 2.29
C LYS A 111 -6.31 -4.15 1.82
N VAL A 112 -5.30 -3.81 1.00
CA VAL A 112 -4.25 -4.77 0.59
C VAL A 112 -3.56 -5.37 1.80
N ASN A 113 -3.11 -4.54 2.73
CA ASN A 113 -2.37 -5.02 3.90
C ASN A 113 -3.26 -5.80 4.87
N HIS A 114 -4.54 -5.43 4.99
CA HIS A 114 -5.51 -6.18 5.75
C HIS A 114 -5.81 -7.55 5.11
N ALA A 115 -5.94 -7.63 3.78
CA ALA A 115 -6.11 -8.89 3.06
C ALA A 115 -4.89 -9.82 3.23
N ILE A 116 -3.67 -9.27 3.29
CA ILE A 116 -2.45 -10.02 3.63
C ILE A 116 -2.53 -10.56 5.06
N LEU A 117 -3.03 -9.77 6.02
CA LEU A 117 -3.23 -10.23 7.40
C LEU A 117 -4.24 -11.40 7.45
N LEU A 118 -5.34 -11.32 6.71
CA LEU A 118 -6.33 -12.41 6.60
C LEU A 118 -5.69 -13.68 6.01
N LEU A 119 -4.85 -13.54 4.98
CA LEU A 119 -4.09 -14.65 4.40
C LEU A 119 -3.14 -15.31 5.42
N GLN A 120 -2.49 -14.51 6.28
CA GLN A 120 -1.63 -14.99 7.36
C GLN A 120 -2.42 -15.73 8.46
N LYS A 121 -3.65 -15.29 8.73
CA LYS A 121 -4.61 -15.96 9.63
C LYS A 121 -5.28 -17.20 9.03
N ASN A 122 -4.93 -17.57 7.79
CA ASN A 122 -5.55 -18.65 7.01
C ASN A 122 -7.06 -18.45 6.74
N GLN A 123 -7.53 -17.20 6.78
CA GLN A 123 -8.89 -16.81 6.41
C GLN A 123 -8.95 -16.58 4.89
N LEU A 124 -8.89 -17.68 4.14
CA LEU A 124 -8.64 -17.65 2.69
C LEU A 124 -9.79 -16.99 1.91
N ASN A 125 -11.04 -17.27 2.25
CA ASN A 125 -12.20 -16.75 1.53
C ASN A 125 -12.32 -15.23 1.68
N GLU A 126 -12.14 -14.72 2.90
CA GLU A 126 -12.16 -13.29 3.20
C GLU A 126 -10.98 -12.57 2.55
N SER A 127 -9.79 -13.19 2.57
CA SER A 127 -8.62 -12.67 1.88
C SER A 127 -8.81 -12.57 0.37
N ILE A 128 -9.32 -13.63 -0.27
CA ILE A 128 -9.63 -13.66 -1.71
C ILE A 128 -10.65 -12.57 -2.05
N SER A 129 -11.75 -12.48 -1.29
CA SER A 129 -12.79 -11.48 -1.51
C SER A 129 -12.23 -10.06 -1.45
N MET A 130 -11.43 -9.75 -0.43
CA MET A 130 -10.86 -8.42 -0.23
C MET A 130 -9.82 -8.06 -1.31
N PHE A 131 -8.97 -8.99 -1.73
CA PHE A 131 -8.04 -8.73 -2.84
C PHE A 131 -8.77 -8.49 -4.16
N THR A 132 -9.81 -9.27 -4.46
CA THR A 132 -10.63 -9.09 -5.67
C THR A 132 -11.31 -7.72 -5.67
N GLU A 133 -11.86 -7.30 -4.52
CA GLU A 133 -12.44 -5.96 -4.37
C GLU A 133 -11.39 -4.87 -4.63
N VAL A 134 -10.21 -4.98 -4.01
CA VAL A 134 -9.11 -4.02 -4.22
C VAL A 134 -8.72 -3.95 -5.69
N LEU A 135 -8.50 -5.09 -6.36
CA LEU A 135 -8.06 -5.13 -7.75
C LEU A 135 -9.14 -4.59 -8.70
N SER A 136 -10.42 -4.81 -8.40
CA SER A 136 -11.53 -4.21 -9.17
C SER A 136 -11.52 -2.68 -9.09
N GLN A 137 -11.12 -2.11 -7.96
CA GLN A 137 -11.00 -0.66 -7.75
C GLN A 137 -9.66 -0.12 -8.27
N ALA A 138 -8.61 -0.93 -8.28
CA ALA A 138 -7.27 -0.58 -8.74
C ALA A 138 -7.23 -0.21 -10.23
N ASN A 139 -8.09 -0.84 -11.05
CA ASN A 139 -8.25 -0.55 -12.48
C ASN A 139 -8.59 0.92 -12.79
N GLN A 140 -8.98 1.71 -11.79
CA GLN A 140 -9.21 3.14 -11.92
C GLN A 140 -7.93 3.99 -11.73
N GLY A 141 -6.76 3.37 -11.55
CA GLY A 141 -5.45 4.04 -11.47
C GLY A 141 -5.05 4.55 -10.08
N TYR A 142 -5.78 4.17 -9.04
CA TYR A 142 -5.54 4.65 -7.66
C TYR A 142 -4.51 3.83 -6.88
N LEU A 143 -4.18 2.62 -7.37
CA LEU A 143 -3.25 1.70 -6.72
C LEU A 143 -1.89 1.75 -7.42
N GLY A 144 -0.83 2.10 -6.70
CA GLY A 144 0.52 2.09 -7.26
C GLY A 144 0.96 0.67 -7.65
N VAL A 145 1.76 0.55 -8.71
CA VAL A 145 2.23 -0.73 -9.29
C VAL A 145 2.81 -1.73 -8.28
N LYS A 146 3.45 -1.22 -7.22
CA LYS A 146 3.96 -2.05 -6.12
C LYS A 146 2.85 -2.78 -5.39
N TYR A 147 1.77 -2.07 -5.05
CA TYR A 147 0.66 -2.64 -4.30
C TYR A 147 -0.23 -3.51 -5.19
N GLU A 148 -0.38 -3.15 -6.45
CA GLU A 148 -1.10 -3.95 -7.45
C GLU A 148 -0.41 -5.31 -7.69
N ALA A 149 0.91 -5.30 -7.95
CA ALA A 149 1.69 -6.54 -8.08
C ALA A 149 1.67 -7.37 -6.79
N ALA A 150 1.70 -6.72 -5.61
CA ALA A 150 1.56 -7.41 -4.33
C ALA A 150 0.17 -8.03 -4.15
N ALA A 151 -0.90 -7.35 -4.57
CA ALA A 151 -2.27 -7.83 -4.47
C ALA A 151 -2.47 -9.06 -5.37
N HIS A 152 -2.08 -8.99 -6.65
CA HIS A 152 -2.09 -10.15 -7.55
C HIS A 152 -1.28 -11.32 -6.99
N PHE A 153 -0.06 -11.08 -6.51
CA PHE A 153 0.77 -12.15 -5.96
C PHE A 153 0.11 -12.84 -4.76
N ASN A 154 -0.40 -12.07 -3.80
CA ASN A 154 -1.01 -12.64 -2.60
C ASN A 154 -2.38 -13.27 -2.88
N LEU A 155 -3.15 -12.75 -3.84
CA LEU A 155 -4.37 -13.39 -4.32
C LEU A 155 -4.06 -14.74 -4.99
N GLY A 156 -3.02 -14.81 -5.81
CA GLY A 156 -2.53 -16.07 -6.37
C GLY A 156 -2.13 -17.08 -5.29
N VAL A 157 -1.44 -16.64 -4.24
CA VAL A 157 -1.12 -17.49 -3.07
C VAL A 157 -2.39 -17.95 -2.35
N ALA A 158 -3.38 -17.06 -2.18
CA ALA A 158 -4.65 -17.40 -1.53
C ALA A 158 -5.43 -18.46 -2.34
N TYR A 159 -5.51 -18.30 -3.67
CA TYR A 159 -6.10 -19.30 -4.55
C TYR A 159 -5.36 -20.64 -4.51
N LEU A 160 -4.03 -20.61 -4.49
CA LEU A 160 -3.22 -21.83 -4.38
C LEU A 160 -3.52 -22.59 -3.08
N ARG A 161 -3.59 -21.88 -1.95
CA ARG A 161 -3.96 -22.47 -0.65
C ARG A 161 -5.41 -22.96 -0.62
N ASN A 162 -6.27 -22.38 -1.44
CA ASN A 162 -7.65 -22.81 -1.64
C ASN A 162 -7.82 -23.88 -2.75
N ASN A 163 -6.73 -24.52 -3.18
CA ASN A 163 -6.70 -25.55 -4.24
C ASN A 163 -7.17 -25.10 -5.63
N ASN A 164 -7.27 -23.79 -5.88
CA ASN A 164 -7.69 -23.24 -7.16
C ASN A 164 -6.47 -22.87 -8.03
N ASN A 165 -5.82 -23.90 -8.59
CA ASN A 165 -4.56 -23.75 -9.33
C ASN A 165 -4.67 -22.90 -10.61
N SER A 166 -5.82 -22.97 -11.30
CA SER A 166 -6.06 -22.21 -12.53
C SER A 166 -6.12 -20.71 -12.24
N MET A 167 -6.93 -20.30 -11.26
CA MET A 167 -6.99 -18.90 -10.83
C MET A 167 -5.65 -18.41 -10.28
N ALA A 168 -4.95 -19.24 -9.48
CA ALA A 168 -3.62 -18.89 -8.99
C ALA A 168 -2.63 -18.58 -10.13
N THR A 169 -2.69 -19.36 -11.21
CA THR A 169 -1.84 -19.17 -12.40
C THR A 169 -2.13 -17.84 -13.09
N VAL A 170 -3.41 -17.49 -13.25
CA VAL A 170 -3.84 -16.21 -13.83
C VAL A 170 -3.24 -15.06 -13.03
N GLU A 171 -3.44 -15.07 -11.72
CA GLU A 171 -2.95 -14.01 -10.84
C GLU A 171 -1.43 -13.89 -10.83
N PHE A 172 -0.70 -15.01 -10.83
CA PHE A 172 0.76 -14.97 -10.92
C PHE A 172 1.28 -14.41 -12.26
N ASN A 173 0.60 -14.68 -13.38
CA ASN A 173 0.94 -14.05 -14.65
C ASN A 173 0.67 -12.54 -14.61
N SER A 174 -0.45 -12.10 -14.01
CA SER A 174 -0.73 -10.67 -13.82
C SER A 174 0.39 -9.94 -13.07
N VAL A 175 1.05 -10.59 -12.09
CA VAL A 175 2.22 -10.00 -11.41
C VAL A 175 3.37 -9.72 -12.39
N LEU A 176 3.62 -10.63 -13.34
CA LEU A 176 4.67 -10.48 -14.35
C LEU A 176 4.33 -9.34 -15.31
N ASP A 177 3.06 -9.15 -15.64
CA ASP A 177 2.59 -8.09 -16.51
C ASP A 177 2.61 -6.71 -15.81
N THR A 178 2.20 -6.64 -14.54
CA THR A 178 2.15 -5.37 -13.77
C THR A 178 3.54 -4.87 -13.40
N TRP A 179 4.42 -5.72 -12.87
CA TRP A 179 5.75 -5.29 -12.43
C TRP A 179 6.84 -6.39 -12.55
N PRO A 180 7.34 -6.64 -13.77
CA PRO A 180 8.24 -7.77 -14.06
C PRO A 180 9.58 -7.75 -13.30
N ALA A 181 10.10 -6.56 -12.97
CA ALA A 181 11.37 -6.41 -12.25
C ALA A 181 11.24 -6.57 -10.72
N SER A 182 10.04 -6.86 -10.21
CA SER A 182 9.78 -6.91 -8.78
C SER A 182 10.17 -8.26 -8.15
N LEU A 183 10.38 -8.24 -6.82
CA LEU A 183 10.52 -9.48 -6.05
C LEU A 183 9.27 -10.36 -6.15
N TYR A 184 8.08 -9.75 -6.31
CA TYR A 184 6.83 -10.48 -6.50
C TYR A 184 6.84 -11.26 -7.82
N ALA A 185 7.27 -10.63 -8.91
CA ALA A 185 7.39 -11.27 -10.22
C ALA A 185 8.34 -12.46 -10.18
N ARG A 186 9.52 -12.31 -9.56
CA ARG A 186 10.46 -13.42 -9.38
C ARG A 186 9.82 -14.60 -8.62
N ARG A 187 9.11 -14.33 -7.53
CA ARG A 187 8.43 -15.37 -6.73
C ARG A 187 7.25 -16.01 -7.48
N ALA A 188 6.51 -15.21 -8.26
CA ALA A 188 5.43 -15.70 -9.11
C ALA A 188 5.99 -16.66 -10.16
N GLU A 189 7.08 -16.28 -10.84
CA GLU A 189 7.75 -17.11 -11.84
C GLU A 189 8.26 -18.44 -11.24
N GLU A 190 8.90 -18.39 -10.07
CA GLU A 190 9.34 -19.58 -9.33
C GLU A 190 8.16 -20.52 -9.00
N THR A 191 7.01 -19.95 -8.62
CA THR A 191 5.81 -20.72 -8.28
C THR A 191 5.17 -21.35 -9.52
N LEU A 192 5.05 -20.60 -10.62
CA LEU A 192 4.55 -21.09 -11.91
C LEU A 192 5.42 -22.22 -12.46
N LYS A 193 6.75 -22.10 -12.37
CA LYS A 193 7.68 -23.17 -12.77
C LYS A 193 7.42 -24.46 -11.98
N ARG A 194 7.26 -24.36 -10.66
CA ARG A 194 6.96 -25.52 -9.79
C ARG A 194 5.62 -26.18 -10.16
N GLN A 195 4.58 -25.40 -10.45
CA GLN A 195 3.29 -25.93 -10.87
C GLN A 195 3.37 -26.68 -12.20
N ARG A 196 4.12 -26.14 -13.18
CA ARG A 196 4.34 -26.79 -14.47
C ARG A 196 5.06 -28.13 -14.32
N THR A 197 6.14 -28.19 -13.54
CA THR A 197 6.86 -29.44 -13.28
C THR A 197 5.99 -30.49 -12.59
N LYS A 198 5.14 -30.08 -11.63
CA LYS A 198 4.22 -30.99 -10.96
C LYS A 198 3.17 -31.55 -11.92
N ALA A 199 2.66 -30.73 -12.84
CA ALA A 199 1.70 -31.16 -13.85
C ALA A 199 2.30 -32.19 -14.81
N THR A 200 3.52 -31.97 -15.31
CA THR A 200 4.21 -32.92 -16.20
C THR A 200 4.49 -34.26 -15.54
N THR A 201 4.93 -34.26 -14.28
CA THR A 201 5.17 -35.53 -13.54
C THR A 201 3.90 -36.32 -13.23
N HIS A 202 2.73 -35.67 -13.24
CA HIS A 202 1.47 -36.37 -13.01
C HIS A 202 0.96 -37.05 -14.28
N ASP A 203 1.23 -36.46 -15.45
CA ASP A 203 0.81 -36.97 -16.75
C ASP A 203 1.66 -38.19 -17.18
N ASP A 204 2.96 -38.18 -16.88
CA ASP A 204 3.87 -39.32 -17.15
C ASP A 204 3.55 -40.59 -16.33
N ASN A 205 2.75 -40.48 -15.27
CA ASN A 205 2.36 -41.59 -14.39
C ASN A 205 0.95 -42.15 -14.68
N LYS A 206 0.26 -41.70 -15.73
CA LYS A 206 -0.96 -42.36 -16.21
C LYS A 206 -0.58 -43.63 -16.97
N PRO A 207 -1.02 -44.83 -16.56
CA PRO A 207 -0.85 -46.02 -17.39
C PRO A 207 -1.59 -45.80 -18.71
N ALA A 208 -0.94 -46.11 -19.83
CA ALA A 208 -1.60 -46.15 -21.12
C ALA A 208 -2.71 -47.21 -21.07
N GLU A 209 -3.96 -46.76 -21.14
CA GLU A 209 -5.12 -47.63 -21.35
C GLU A 209 -5.19 -48.12 -22.80
#